data_AF-A0A0S2LYP3-F1
#
_entry.id   AF-A0A0S2LYP3-F1
#
_cell.length_a   1.000
_cell.length_b   1.000
_cell.length_c   1.000
_cell.angle_alpha   90.00
_cell.angle_beta   90.00
_cell.angle_gamma   90.00
#
_symmetry.space_group_name_H-M   'P 1'
#
loop_
_entity.id
_entity.type
_entity.pdbx_description
1 polymer ?
#
loop_
_entity_poly.entity_id
_entity_poly.type
_entity_poly.pdbx_seq_one_letter_code
_entity_poly.pdbx_strand_id
1 'polypeptide(L)'
;MRIRTLSLSISLGAMAFSALTACSGGASDPPGAGGEQGASEGAAVDEAALAPVVTDPATNAPGGAAPPTTGPSTAQPPSTVDIRAVDLANSAWLYSFGGFDLPVEVKLVNGEASSDGDGVPITYSLGDVVYGDVDGDGDDDAVARINRAQSMGSEGLWYLWLAEGPDTVQLKYPIAQTGRCSTYVESVVISDGGIALTEYQRIPGLDDAIPCSDPGTGLKKRTITVHSEGQDKWPVQTAPVAAWGGLCPGPRWNESSPGLVDLWAAPAKNSPVTATEAPDGGAMFEQKDAPLLQRDGWLLIGVKLSGMANEQGVTEMECAWALK
;
A
#
# COMPACT_ATOMS: atom_id res chain seq x y z
N MET A 1 6.97 -17.28 -63.26
CA MET A 1 7.08 -17.94 -61.94
C MET A 1 6.10 -17.24 -61.01
N ARG A 2 4.92 -17.83 -60.77
CA ARG A 2 3.83 -17.22 -59.97
C ARG A 2 3.82 -17.87 -58.60
N ILE A 3 4.12 -17.10 -57.55
CA ILE A 3 4.07 -17.56 -56.16
C ILE A 3 2.63 -17.42 -55.68
N ARG A 4 2.02 -18.55 -55.28
CA ARG A 4 0.70 -18.60 -54.66
C ARG A 4 0.85 -18.41 -53.15
N THR A 5 0.17 -17.42 -52.60
CA THR A 5 0.03 -17.18 -51.15
C THR A 5 -1.02 -18.16 -50.60
N LEU A 6 -0.65 -18.97 -49.61
CA LEU A 6 -1.57 -19.80 -48.82
C LEU A 6 -1.99 -19.02 -47.57
N SER A 7 -3.28 -18.71 -47.47
CA SER A 7 -3.91 -18.22 -46.23
C SER A 7 -4.24 -19.40 -45.33
N LEU A 8 -3.66 -19.43 -44.13
CA LEU A 8 -4.01 -20.40 -43.08
C LEU A 8 -5.02 -19.73 -42.13
N SER A 9 -6.25 -20.22 -42.12
CA SER A 9 -7.29 -19.86 -41.14
C SER A 9 -7.21 -20.84 -39.97
N ILE A 10 -6.96 -20.34 -38.76
CA ILE A 10 -7.03 -21.14 -37.54
C ILE A 10 -8.36 -20.79 -36.85
N SER A 11 -9.26 -21.77 -36.81
CA SER A 11 -10.56 -21.71 -36.14
C SER A 11 -10.40 -21.78 -34.62
N LEU A 12 -11.14 -20.92 -33.92
CA LEU A 12 -11.40 -20.97 -32.47
C LEU A 12 -11.96 -22.34 -32.06
N GLY A 13 -11.28 -23.02 -31.16
CA GLY A 13 -11.80 -24.18 -30.43
C GLY A 13 -12.40 -23.73 -29.10
N ALA A 14 -13.70 -23.95 -28.93
CA ALA A 14 -14.40 -23.81 -27.66
C ALA A 14 -13.90 -24.88 -26.66
N MET A 15 -13.38 -24.47 -25.50
CA MET A 15 -13.19 -25.38 -24.38
C MET A 15 -14.44 -25.36 -23.49
N ALA A 16 -15.12 -26.50 -23.47
CA ALA A 16 -16.16 -26.82 -22.50
C ALA A 16 -15.51 -27.12 -21.14
N PHE A 17 -15.92 -26.39 -20.11
CA PHE A 17 -15.62 -26.72 -18.72
C PHE A 17 -16.58 -27.82 -18.25
N SER A 18 -16.03 -29.02 -18.07
CA SER A 18 -16.73 -30.14 -17.42
C SER A 18 -16.72 -29.96 -15.91
N ALA A 19 -17.91 -30.02 -15.31
CA ALA A 19 -18.14 -30.08 -13.88
C ALA A 19 -17.52 -31.35 -13.25
N LEU A 20 -16.84 -31.19 -12.11
CA LEU A 20 -16.39 -32.29 -11.25
C LEU A 20 -17.04 -32.14 -9.86
N THR A 21 -18.13 -32.89 -9.72
CA THR A 21 -18.51 -33.77 -8.61
C THR A 21 -17.96 -33.50 -7.21
N ALA A 22 -18.89 -33.16 -6.32
CA ALA A 22 -18.76 -33.21 -4.87
C ALA A 22 -18.61 -34.66 -4.36
N CYS A 23 -17.63 -34.90 -3.49
CA CYS A 23 -17.59 -36.07 -2.62
C CYS A 23 -17.83 -35.66 -1.17
N SER A 24 -18.98 -36.07 -0.67
CA SER A 24 -19.38 -36.09 0.73
C SER A 24 -18.81 -37.31 1.47
N GLY A 25 -18.40 -37.12 2.73
CA GLY A 25 -18.54 -38.14 3.78
C GLY A 25 -17.25 -38.78 4.30
N GLY A 26 -17.03 -38.63 5.62
CA GLY A 26 -16.01 -39.38 6.35
C GLY A 26 -15.86 -38.89 7.78
N ALA A 27 -16.84 -39.19 8.63
CA ALA A 27 -16.79 -38.97 10.07
C ALA A 27 -15.97 -40.07 10.76
N SER A 28 -15.08 -39.68 11.66
CA SER A 28 -14.56 -40.56 12.71
C SER A 28 -13.94 -39.73 13.85
N ASP A 29 -14.58 -39.81 15.01
CA ASP A 29 -14.09 -39.45 16.36
C ASP A 29 -14.40 -40.67 17.27
N PRO A 30 -13.86 -40.81 18.50
CA PRO A 30 -12.46 -40.71 18.96
C PRO A 30 -12.12 -41.92 19.91
N PRO A 31 -10.97 -41.94 20.60
CA PRO A 31 -10.97 -41.68 22.06
C PRO A 31 -9.73 -40.85 22.48
N GLY A 32 -9.66 -40.06 23.55
CA GLY A 32 -10.31 -40.08 24.87
C GLY A 32 -9.20 -39.98 25.95
N ALA A 33 -9.41 -39.11 26.95
CA ALA A 33 -8.58 -38.82 28.14
C ALA A 33 -7.37 -37.87 27.94
N GLY A 34 -7.09 -36.87 28.78
CA GLY A 34 -7.69 -36.43 30.04
C GLY A 34 -6.81 -35.35 30.70
N GLY A 35 -7.37 -34.65 31.70
CA GLY A 35 -6.67 -33.71 32.61
C GLY A 35 -6.62 -32.26 32.11
N GLU A 36 -6.78 -31.22 32.91
CA GLU A 36 -7.01 -31.09 34.35
C GLU A 36 -7.49 -29.67 34.62
N GLN A 37 -8.13 -29.47 35.76
CA GLN A 37 -8.82 -28.27 36.21
C GLN A 37 -7.87 -27.11 36.53
N GLY A 38 -8.35 -25.87 36.35
CA GLY A 38 -7.73 -24.67 36.89
C GLY A 38 -8.68 -23.47 36.81
N ALA A 39 -9.47 -23.28 37.86
CA ALA A 39 -10.37 -22.15 38.04
C ALA A 39 -9.67 -21.02 38.83
N SER A 40 -9.89 -19.77 38.41
CA SER A 40 -9.94 -18.58 39.27
C SER A 40 -10.72 -17.51 38.47
N GLU A 41 -11.96 -17.14 38.77
CA GLU A 41 -12.48 -16.35 39.91
C GLU A 41 -11.77 -15.03 40.19
N GLY A 42 -12.55 -13.94 40.11
CA GLY A 42 -12.26 -12.60 40.67
C GLY A 42 -11.71 -11.60 39.64
N ALA A 43 -12.21 -10.37 39.47
CA ALA A 43 -13.19 -9.63 40.24
C ALA A 43 -13.76 -8.48 39.39
N ALA A 44 -15.06 -8.23 39.56
CA ALA A 44 -15.72 -7.00 39.15
C ALA A 44 -15.41 -5.89 40.16
N VAL A 45 -15.12 -4.70 39.65
CA VAL A 45 -15.14 -3.38 40.32
C VAL A 45 -15.21 -2.35 39.21
N ASP A 46 -15.88 -1.21 39.31
CA ASP A 46 -16.98 -0.75 40.15
C ASP A 46 -17.50 0.47 39.38
N GLU A 47 -18.81 0.65 39.41
CA GLU A 47 -19.55 1.71 38.71
C GLU A 47 -19.49 2.98 39.56
N ALA A 48 -18.91 4.07 39.04
CA ALA A 48 -18.98 5.38 39.69
C ALA A 48 -19.42 6.45 38.68
N ALA A 49 -20.74 6.62 38.62
CA ALA A 49 -21.40 7.81 38.11
C ALA A 49 -21.15 9.00 39.04
N LEU A 50 -20.75 10.14 38.48
CA LEU A 50 -21.10 11.46 39.03
C LEU A 50 -21.52 12.39 37.88
N ALA A 51 -22.71 12.95 38.07
CA ALA A 51 -23.46 13.78 37.15
C ALA A 51 -23.08 15.29 37.32
N PRO A 52 -23.89 16.27 36.87
CA PRO A 52 -23.47 17.35 35.96
C PRO A 52 -23.44 18.71 36.70
N VAL A 53 -23.74 19.82 36.00
CA VAL A 53 -23.91 21.21 36.47
C VAL A 53 -22.61 22.03 36.29
N VAL A 54 -22.56 23.13 35.54
CA VAL A 54 -23.19 24.44 35.79
C VAL A 54 -23.36 25.24 34.49
N THR A 55 -24.57 25.78 34.35
CA THR A 55 -25.03 26.86 33.47
C THR A 55 -24.36 28.20 33.77
N ASP A 56 -24.12 29.05 32.75
CA ASP A 56 -24.78 30.37 32.79
C ASP A 56 -24.86 31.08 31.43
N PRO A 57 -25.95 31.84 31.19
CA PRO A 57 -26.19 32.65 30.01
C PRO A 57 -25.77 34.12 30.23
N ALA A 58 -25.27 34.78 29.20
CA ALA A 58 -25.25 36.24 29.14
C ALA A 58 -25.40 36.69 27.67
N THR A 59 -26.56 37.18 27.26
CA THR A 59 -27.09 38.56 27.40
C THR A 59 -26.82 39.37 26.14
N ASN A 60 -27.94 39.73 25.49
CA ASN A 60 -28.08 40.51 24.27
C ASN A 60 -27.43 41.90 24.33
N ALA A 61 -26.95 42.36 23.17
CA ALA A 61 -26.91 43.78 22.82
C ALA A 61 -27.39 43.98 21.37
N PRO A 62 -28.39 44.86 21.12
CA PRO A 62 -28.80 45.26 19.78
C PRO A 62 -28.03 46.52 19.35
N GLY A 63 -27.29 46.47 18.25
CA GLY A 63 -26.53 47.63 17.80
C GLY A 63 -26.23 47.63 16.29
N GLY A 64 -26.92 48.52 15.58
CA GLY A 64 -26.39 49.17 14.37
C GLY A 64 -26.53 48.41 13.07
N ALA A 65 -27.60 48.68 12.33
CA ALA A 65 -27.66 48.40 10.90
C ALA A 65 -26.66 49.34 10.17
N ALA A 66 -25.50 48.79 9.80
CA ALA A 66 -24.56 49.43 8.88
C ALA A 66 -25.04 49.20 7.42
N PRO A 67 -24.79 50.16 6.51
CA PRO A 67 -25.14 50.02 5.09
C PRO A 67 -24.37 48.86 4.44
N PRO A 68 -24.92 48.22 3.39
CA PRO A 68 -24.27 47.10 2.73
C PRO A 68 -23.02 47.59 2.00
N THR A 69 -21.87 47.41 2.64
CA THR A 69 -20.57 47.49 1.99
C THR A 69 -20.50 46.34 0.99
N THR A 70 -20.41 46.65 -0.31
CA THR A 70 -20.02 45.69 -1.34
C THR A 70 -18.62 45.20 -1.01
N GLY A 71 -18.56 44.12 -0.22
CA GLY A 71 -17.32 43.45 0.14
C GLY A 71 -16.66 42.86 -1.11
N PRO A 72 -15.33 42.66 -1.08
CA PRO A 72 -14.62 41.97 -2.14
C PRO A 72 -15.32 40.64 -2.40
N SER A 73 -15.65 40.37 -3.66
CA SER A 73 -16.14 39.08 -4.12
C SER A 73 -15.16 38.02 -3.61
N THR A 74 -15.59 37.22 -2.63
CA THR A 74 -14.88 36.01 -2.23
C THR A 74 -14.88 35.11 -3.45
N ALA A 75 -13.80 35.18 -4.24
CA ALA A 75 -13.55 34.23 -5.30
C ALA A 75 -13.64 32.85 -4.65
N GLN A 76 -14.63 32.07 -5.09
CA GLN A 76 -14.78 30.71 -4.61
C GLN A 76 -13.45 29.99 -4.89
N PRO A 77 -12.85 29.32 -3.90
CA PRO A 77 -11.64 28.56 -4.14
C PRO A 77 -11.87 27.59 -5.31
N PRO A 78 -10.84 27.31 -6.13
CA PRO A 78 -10.97 26.36 -7.22
C PRO A 78 -11.53 25.05 -6.66
N SER A 79 -12.54 24.51 -7.33
CA SER A 79 -13.13 23.21 -6.96
C SER A 79 -12.10 22.11 -7.14
N THR A 80 -12.05 21.16 -6.21
CA THR A 80 -11.22 19.97 -6.36
C THR A 80 -11.63 19.18 -7.60
N VAL A 81 -10.64 18.54 -8.25
CA VAL A 81 -10.84 17.63 -9.37
C VAL A 81 -11.57 16.38 -8.88
N ASP A 82 -12.55 15.91 -9.67
CA ASP A 82 -13.14 14.59 -9.44
C ASP A 82 -12.20 13.53 -10.01
N ILE A 83 -11.48 12.81 -9.14
CA ILE A 83 -10.52 11.78 -9.54
C ILE A 83 -11.14 10.68 -10.41
N ARG A 84 -12.45 10.43 -10.28
CA ARG A 84 -13.16 9.39 -11.04
C ARG A 84 -13.40 9.80 -12.48
N ALA A 85 -13.35 11.10 -12.76
CA ALA A 85 -13.44 11.66 -14.12
C ALA A 85 -12.08 11.73 -14.82
N VAL A 86 -10.98 11.44 -14.11
CA VAL A 86 -9.63 11.50 -14.65
C VAL A 86 -9.37 10.26 -15.50
N ASP A 87 -8.97 10.49 -16.75
CA ASP A 87 -8.69 9.42 -17.71
C ASP A 87 -7.30 8.83 -17.51
N LEU A 88 -7.15 8.01 -16.46
CA LEU A 88 -5.88 7.32 -16.15
C LEU A 88 -5.36 6.44 -17.30
N ALA A 89 -6.24 6.03 -18.23
CA ALA A 89 -5.90 5.25 -19.41
C ALA A 89 -5.21 6.10 -20.51
N ASN A 90 -5.31 7.43 -20.44
CA ASN A 90 -4.64 8.35 -21.36
C ASN A 90 -3.68 9.34 -20.64
N SER A 91 -3.42 9.11 -19.35
CA SER A 91 -2.48 9.88 -18.53
C SER A 91 -1.02 9.46 -18.72
N ALA A 92 -0.11 10.36 -18.34
CA ALA A 92 1.30 10.06 -18.17
C ALA A 92 1.55 9.50 -16.77
N TRP A 93 2.23 8.35 -16.69
CA TRP A 93 2.55 7.65 -15.45
C TRP A 93 4.03 7.76 -15.11
N LEU A 94 4.35 7.89 -13.82
CA LEU A 94 5.69 7.70 -13.27
C LEU A 94 5.88 6.23 -12.90
N TYR A 95 6.57 5.47 -13.75
CA TYR A 95 6.84 4.05 -13.54
C TYR A 95 8.24 3.83 -12.99
N SER A 96 8.37 3.16 -11.85
CA SER A 96 9.66 2.81 -11.23
C SER A 96 9.94 1.33 -11.41
N PHE A 97 11.04 0.96 -12.06
CA PHE A 97 11.39 -0.44 -12.26
C PHE A 97 11.67 -1.14 -10.91
N GLY A 98 11.02 -2.28 -10.67
CA GLY A 98 11.05 -2.96 -9.37
C GLY A 98 10.41 -2.17 -8.23
N GLY A 99 9.90 -0.96 -8.50
CA GLY A 99 9.52 0.05 -7.52
C GLY A 99 10.67 0.65 -6.70
N PHE A 100 11.91 0.54 -7.17
CA PHE A 100 13.10 1.05 -6.47
C PHE A 100 13.98 1.98 -7.31
N ASP A 101 13.88 1.91 -8.64
CA ASP A 101 14.63 2.77 -9.55
C ASP A 101 13.98 4.15 -9.69
N LEU A 102 14.73 5.14 -10.18
CA LEU A 102 14.16 6.44 -10.53
C LEU A 102 13.04 6.26 -11.56
N PRO A 103 11.90 6.95 -11.39
CA PRO A 103 10.76 6.73 -12.24
C PRO A 103 11.02 7.25 -13.65
N VAL A 104 10.51 6.52 -14.64
CA VAL A 104 10.43 6.96 -16.03
C VAL A 104 8.99 7.29 -16.37
N GLU A 105 8.79 8.27 -17.26
CA GLU A 105 7.46 8.61 -17.73
C GLU A 105 6.97 7.57 -18.75
N VAL A 106 5.76 7.05 -18.53
CA VAL A 106 5.06 6.13 -19.44
C VAL A 106 3.73 6.77 -19.81
N LYS A 107 3.59 7.17 -21.08
CA LYS A 107 2.34 7.73 -21.59
C LYS A 107 1.44 6.62 -22.12
N LEU A 108 0.34 6.35 -21.41
CA LEU A 108 -0.67 5.42 -21.89
C LEU A 108 -1.55 6.07 -22.95
N VAL A 109 -2.02 5.27 -23.91
CA VAL A 109 -3.03 5.62 -24.90
C VAL A 109 -4.05 4.49 -24.91
N ASN A 110 -5.29 4.80 -24.52
CA ASN A 110 -6.36 3.81 -24.32
C ASN A 110 -5.96 2.67 -23.36
N GLY A 111 -5.19 3.00 -22.32
CA GLY A 111 -4.79 2.08 -21.26
C GLY A 111 -3.55 1.26 -21.58
N GLU A 112 -2.89 1.50 -22.72
CA GLU A 112 -1.73 0.73 -23.14
C GLU A 112 -0.57 1.64 -23.57
N ALA A 113 0.66 1.16 -23.40
CA ALA A 113 1.84 1.72 -24.04
C ALA A 113 2.82 0.60 -24.41
N SER A 114 3.67 0.86 -25.40
CA SER A 114 4.72 -0.08 -25.79
C SER A 114 6.01 0.68 -26.11
N SER A 115 7.14 0.10 -25.77
CA SER A 115 8.46 0.62 -26.09
C SER A 115 9.42 -0.51 -26.44
N ASP A 116 10.33 -0.27 -27.37
CA ASP A 116 11.44 -1.18 -27.64
C ASP A 116 12.58 -0.88 -26.64
N GLY A 117 12.60 -1.57 -25.50
CA GLY A 117 13.66 -1.44 -24.50
C GLY A 117 14.80 -2.43 -24.80
N ASP A 118 16.03 -1.96 -25.03
CA ASP A 118 17.21 -2.80 -25.30
C ASP A 118 16.99 -3.91 -26.35
N GLY A 119 16.11 -3.66 -27.33
CA GLY A 119 15.74 -4.63 -28.38
C GLY A 119 14.74 -5.71 -27.96
N VAL A 120 14.16 -5.61 -26.75
CA VAL A 120 13.07 -6.45 -26.27
C VAL A 120 11.81 -5.59 -26.14
N PRO A 121 10.69 -5.96 -26.79
CA PRO A 121 9.44 -5.24 -26.61
C PRO A 121 8.99 -5.27 -25.14
N ILE A 122 8.75 -4.09 -24.58
CA ILE A 122 8.16 -3.88 -23.27
C ILE A 122 6.76 -3.31 -23.51
N THR A 123 5.75 -3.91 -22.89
CA THR A 123 4.40 -3.38 -22.89
C THR A 123 4.02 -2.93 -21.50
N TYR A 124 3.20 -1.89 -21.45
CA TYR A 124 2.58 -1.37 -20.24
C TYR A 124 1.07 -1.39 -20.43
N SER A 125 0.33 -1.71 -19.37
CA SER A 125 -1.13 -1.62 -19.39
C SER A 125 -1.71 -1.18 -18.07
N LEU A 126 -2.78 -0.39 -18.13
CA LEU A 126 -3.58 -0.06 -16.96
C LEU A 126 -4.21 -1.34 -16.40
N GLY A 127 -4.07 -1.54 -15.10
CA GLY A 127 -4.69 -2.62 -14.34
C GLY A 127 -5.93 -2.14 -13.60
N ASP A 128 -6.12 -2.71 -12.41
CA ASP A 128 -7.27 -2.38 -11.56
C ASP A 128 -7.11 -0.98 -10.97
N VAL A 129 -8.25 -0.31 -10.71
CA VAL A 129 -8.33 1.00 -10.09
C VAL A 129 -9.36 0.95 -8.97
N VAL A 130 -8.95 1.42 -7.78
CA VAL A 130 -9.81 1.54 -6.60
C VAL A 130 -9.87 3.02 -6.23
N TYR A 131 -11.05 3.50 -5.84
CA TYR A 131 -11.29 4.90 -5.53
C TYR A 131 -11.78 5.09 -4.10
N GLY A 132 -11.36 6.17 -3.46
CA GLY A 132 -11.78 6.58 -2.13
C GLY A 132 -10.78 7.56 -1.52
N ASP A 133 -11.20 8.30 -0.50
CA ASP A 133 -10.37 9.22 0.26
C ASP A 133 -9.26 8.47 1.04
N VAL A 134 -7.98 8.66 0.65
CA VAL A 134 -6.82 7.98 1.26
C VAL A 134 -6.00 8.88 2.18
N ASP A 135 -6.14 10.20 2.07
CA ASP A 135 -5.37 11.18 2.86
C ASP A 135 -6.22 11.96 3.88
N GLY A 136 -7.54 11.72 3.88
CA GLY A 136 -8.50 12.23 4.84
C GLY A 136 -8.94 13.67 4.58
N ASP A 137 -8.72 14.20 3.37
CA ASP A 137 -9.09 15.57 3.02
C ASP A 137 -10.56 15.72 2.56
N GLY A 138 -11.27 14.60 2.40
CA GLY A 138 -12.68 14.54 2.05
C GLY A 138 -12.96 14.46 0.54
N ASP A 139 -11.93 14.49 -0.30
CA ASP A 139 -12.00 14.24 -1.73
C ASP A 139 -11.59 12.78 -2.03
N ASP A 140 -12.18 12.17 -3.06
CA ASP A 140 -11.80 10.81 -3.45
C ASP A 140 -10.43 10.83 -4.14
N ASP A 141 -9.58 9.87 -3.83
CA ASP A 141 -8.33 9.56 -4.53
C ASP A 141 -8.46 8.28 -5.36
N ALA A 142 -7.39 7.93 -6.08
CA ALA A 142 -7.29 6.66 -6.80
C ALA A 142 -6.04 5.87 -6.40
N VAL A 143 -6.21 4.58 -6.19
CA VAL A 143 -5.14 3.60 -6.06
C VAL A 143 -5.20 2.70 -7.29
N ALA A 144 -4.23 2.83 -8.17
CA ALA A 144 -4.29 2.28 -9.51
C ALA A 144 -3.03 1.45 -9.82
N ARG A 145 -3.24 0.29 -10.45
CA ARG A 145 -2.15 -0.59 -10.89
C ARG A 145 -1.74 -0.26 -12.32
N ILE A 146 -0.43 -0.19 -12.57
CA ILE A 146 0.13 -0.26 -13.92
C ILE A 146 0.94 -1.55 -14.03
N ASN A 147 0.63 -2.34 -15.06
CA ASN A 147 1.34 -3.57 -15.38
C ASN A 147 2.43 -3.27 -16.40
N ARG A 148 3.55 -3.96 -16.26
CA ARG A 148 4.65 -4.03 -17.22
C ARG A 148 4.89 -5.48 -17.58
N ALA A 149 5.00 -5.79 -18.87
CA ALA A 149 5.33 -7.11 -19.35
C ALA A 149 6.49 -7.06 -20.36
N GLN A 150 7.31 -8.10 -20.32
CA GLN A 150 8.36 -8.39 -21.30
C GLN A 150 8.38 -9.90 -21.55
N SER A 151 9.16 -10.36 -22.53
CA SER A 151 9.19 -11.77 -22.98
C SER A 151 9.40 -12.82 -21.86
N MET A 152 10.05 -12.45 -20.76
CA MET A 152 10.38 -13.38 -19.66
C MET A 152 9.72 -13.06 -18.32
N GLY A 153 8.93 -11.99 -18.20
CA GLY A 153 8.37 -11.60 -16.91
C GLY A 153 7.31 -10.52 -16.99
N SER A 154 6.49 -10.46 -15.94
CA SER A 154 5.50 -9.42 -15.72
C SER A 154 5.57 -8.92 -14.29
N GLU A 155 5.27 -7.64 -14.13
CA GLU A 155 5.21 -6.90 -12.88
C GLU A 155 3.98 -6.01 -12.93
N GLY A 156 3.31 -5.82 -11.80
CA GLY A 156 2.26 -4.83 -11.61
C GLY A 156 2.57 -4.01 -10.37
N LEU A 157 2.63 -2.69 -10.51
CA LEU A 157 2.90 -1.76 -9.42
C LEU A 157 1.66 -0.92 -9.13
N TRP A 158 1.32 -0.82 -7.85
CA TRP A 158 0.20 -0.02 -7.36
C TRP A 158 0.67 1.35 -6.91
N TYR A 159 0.09 2.40 -7.47
CA TYR A 159 0.41 3.80 -7.19
C TYR A 159 -0.80 4.55 -6.65
N LEU A 160 -0.55 5.57 -5.85
CA LEU A 160 -1.54 6.55 -5.42
C LEU A 160 -1.59 7.71 -6.40
N TRP A 161 -2.81 8.14 -6.70
CA TRP A 161 -3.17 9.31 -7.48
C TRP A 161 -4.07 10.17 -6.62
N LEU A 162 -3.56 11.33 -6.22
CA LEU A 162 -4.24 12.23 -5.29
C LEU A 162 -5.00 13.31 -6.04
N ALA A 163 -6.20 13.65 -5.56
CA ALA A 163 -6.95 14.81 -6.02
C ALA A 163 -6.46 16.05 -5.27
N GLU A 164 -5.74 16.96 -5.94
CA GLU A 164 -5.11 18.12 -5.30
C GLU A 164 -5.60 19.43 -5.92
N GLY A 165 -6.67 19.99 -5.34
CA GLY A 165 -7.33 21.14 -5.93
C GLY A 165 -7.73 20.84 -7.38
N PRO A 166 -7.45 21.71 -8.36
CA PRO A 166 -7.85 21.46 -9.75
C PRO A 166 -7.01 20.38 -10.46
N ASP A 167 -5.95 19.86 -9.84
CA ASP A 167 -4.96 18.98 -10.45
C ASP A 167 -4.98 17.58 -9.83
N THR A 168 -4.41 16.60 -10.54
CA THR A 168 -4.15 15.26 -10.02
C THR A 168 -2.66 14.99 -9.93
N VAL A 169 -2.22 14.40 -8.82
CA VAL A 169 -0.80 14.12 -8.58
C VAL A 169 -0.58 12.63 -8.33
N GLN A 170 0.24 11.98 -9.14
CA GLN A 170 0.71 10.62 -8.84
C GLN A 170 1.87 10.66 -7.84
N LEU A 171 1.77 9.93 -6.73
CA LEU A 171 2.93 9.68 -5.88
C LEU A 171 3.90 8.75 -6.60
N LYS A 172 5.17 9.13 -6.69
CA LYS A 172 6.21 8.34 -7.39
C LYS A 172 6.58 7.02 -6.70
N TYR A 173 6.09 6.78 -5.48
CA TYR A 173 6.41 5.62 -4.65
C TYR A 173 5.30 4.58 -4.78
N PRO A 174 5.55 3.41 -5.40
CA PRO A 174 4.57 2.35 -5.40
C PRO A 174 4.39 1.78 -3.98
N ILE A 175 3.16 1.43 -3.64
CA ILE A 175 2.80 0.89 -2.32
C ILE A 175 2.72 -0.62 -2.28
N ALA A 176 2.53 -1.26 -3.43
CA ALA A 176 2.43 -2.71 -3.54
C ALA A 176 2.92 -3.17 -4.92
N GLN A 177 3.35 -4.42 -4.98
CA GLN A 177 3.88 -5.05 -6.18
C GLN A 177 3.28 -6.45 -6.33
N THR A 178 2.81 -6.76 -7.52
CA THR A 178 2.52 -8.14 -7.95
C THR A 178 3.53 -8.54 -9.02
N GLY A 179 4.09 -9.74 -8.94
CA GLY A 179 5.00 -10.22 -9.96
C GLY A 179 4.98 -11.73 -10.10
N ARG A 180 5.39 -12.23 -11.27
CA ARG A 180 5.55 -13.67 -11.47
C ARG A 180 6.65 -14.21 -10.54
N CYS A 181 6.35 -15.25 -9.76
CA CYS A 181 7.25 -15.78 -8.74
C CYS A 181 7.64 -14.75 -7.65
N SER A 182 6.81 -13.72 -7.41
CA SER A 182 7.06 -12.67 -6.42
C SER A 182 5.86 -12.54 -5.46
N THR A 183 5.77 -11.42 -4.76
CA THR A 183 4.58 -11.00 -4.02
C THR A 183 3.35 -11.04 -4.92
N TYR A 184 2.24 -11.46 -4.35
CA TYR A 184 0.91 -11.41 -4.95
C TYR A 184 0.03 -10.46 -4.12
N VAL A 185 -0.53 -9.43 -4.74
CA VAL A 185 -1.48 -8.53 -4.08
C VAL A 185 -2.87 -9.15 -4.21
N GLU A 186 -3.42 -9.64 -3.10
CA GLU A 186 -4.74 -10.26 -3.04
C GLU A 186 -5.84 -9.22 -3.11
N SER A 187 -5.72 -8.13 -2.34
CA SER A 187 -6.73 -7.08 -2.31
C SER A 187 -6.15 -5.71 -1.98
N VAL A 188 -6.81 -4.70 -2.55
CA VAL A 188 -6.61 -3.27 -2.27
C VAL A 188 -8.00 -2.69 -2.00
N VAL A 189 -8.23 -2.21 -0.79
CA VAL A 189 -9.50 -1.64 -0.37
C VAL A 189 -9.22 -0.30 0.27
N ILE A 190 -9.98 0.74 -0.11
CA ILE A 190 -9.89 2.05 0.53
C ILE A 190 -11.03 2.17 1.53
N SER A 191 -10.70 2.52 2.77
CA SER A 191 -11.65 2.70 3.87
C SER A 191 -11.04 3.59 4.96
N ASP A 192 -11.85 4.47 5.54
CA ASP A 192 -11.51 5.27 6.73
C ASP A 192 -10.19 6.08 6.60
N GLY A 193 -9.97 6.76 5.47
CA GLY A 193 -8.76 7.57 5.25
C GLY A 193 -7.50 6.72 5.08
N GLY A 194 -7.64 5.49 4.61
CA GLY A 194 -6.51 4.58 4.41
C GLY A 194 -6.80 3.46 3.43
N ILE A 195 -5.72 2.78 3.04
CA ILE A 195 -5.68 1.70 2.07
C ILE A 195 -5.37 0.42 2.84
N ALA A 196 -6.37 -0.43 3.00
CA ALA A 196 -6.18 -1.79 3.47
C ALA A 196 -5.63 -2.67 2.33
N LEU A 197 -4.37 -3.08 2.47
CA LEU A 197 -3.67 -3.99 1.58
C LEU A 197 -3.58 -5.39 2.18
N THR A 198 -3.86 -6.40 1.38
CA THR A 198 -3.54 -7.80 1.69
C THR A 198 -2.62 -8.36 0.61
N GLU A 199 -1.49 -8.91 1.02
CA GLU A 199 -0.43 -9.41 0.14
C GLU A 199 0.02 -10.79 0.60
N TYR A 200 0.43 -11.63 -0.35
CA TYR A 200 1.10 -12.90 -0.12
C TYR A 200 2.52 -12.82 -0.66
N GLN A 201 3.47 -12.73 0.26
CA GLN A 201 4.90 -12.68 -0.02
C GLN A 201 5.49 -14.09 -0.09
N ARG A 202 6.52 -14.25 -0.92
CA ARG A 202 7.34 -15.47 -0.93
C ARG A 202 8.42 -15.37 0.13
N ILE A 203 8.45 -16.35 1.03
CA ILE A 203 9.47 -16.45 2.08
C ILE A 203 10.65 -17.28 1.53
N PRO A 204 11.83 -16.69 1.30
CA PRO A 204 12.99 -17.42 0.78
C PRO A 204 13.35 -18.63 1.64
N GLY A 205 13.64 -19.77 1.01
CA GLY A 205 13.96 -21.03 1.69
C GLY A 205 12.75 -21.84 2.15
N LEU A 206 11.62 -21.18 2.46
CA LEU A 206 10.36 -21.85 2.79
C LEU A 206 9.51 -22.10 1.53
N ASP A 207 9.40 -21.10 0.67
CA ASP A 207 8.51 -21.11 -0.51
C ASP A 207 9.22 -21.52 -1.81
N ASP A 208 10.48 -21.98 -1.74
CA ASP A 208 11.30 -22.33 -2.90
C ASP A 208 10.67 -23.46 -3.75
N ALA A 209 9.87 -24.32 -3.14
CA ALA A 209 9.17 -25.42 -3.81
C ALA A 209 7.80 -25.02 -4.40
N ILE A 210 7.27 -23.84 -4.07
CA ILE A 210 5.95 -23.40 -4.54
C ILE A 210 6.07 -22.97 -6.01
N PRO A 211 5.28 -23.53 -6.94
CA PRO A 211 5.34 -23.13 -8.34
C PRO A 211 4.94 -21.67 -8.51
N CYS A 212 5.49 -20.97 -9.51
CA CYS A 212 5.23 -19.54 -9.73
C CYS A 212 3.78 -19.17 -10.07
N SER A 213 2.91 -20.16 -10.31
CA SER A 213 1.47 -19.96 -10.48
C SER A 213 0.76 -19.68 -9.17
N ASP A 214 1.36 -20.07 -8.05
CA ASP A 214 0.73 -20.05 -6.73
C ASP A 214 1.33 -18.91 -5.90
N PRO A 215 0.53 -18.25 -5.04
CA PRO A 215 1.03 -17.22 -4.16
C PRO A 215 2.02 -17.80 -3.13
N GLY A 216 2.86 -16.93 -2.55
CA GLY A 216 3.70 -17.31 -1.42
C GLY A 216 2.91 -17.53 -0.13
N THR A 217 3.55 -18.04 0.92
CA THR A 217 2.88 -18.35 2.19
C THR A 217 2.92 -17.20 3.19
N GLY A 218 3.72 -16.16 2.94
CA GLY A 218 3.86 -15.01 3.82
C GLY A 218 2.70 -14.03 3.69
N LEU A 219 1.65 -14.21 4.48
CA LEU A 219 0.54 -13.25 4.55
C LEU A 219 1.01 -11.94 5.20
N LYS A 220 0.85 -10.83 4.50
CA LYS A 220 1.09 -9.47 4.97
C LYS A 220 -0.19 -8.65 4.83
N LYS A 221 -0.61 -8.00 5.93
CA LYS A 221 -1.75 -7.08 5.94
C LYS A 221 -1.28 -5.72 6.44
N ARG A 222 -1.58 -4.66 5.70
CA ARG A 222 -1.16 -3.30 6.03
C ARG A 222 -2.29 -2.31 5.83
N THR A 223 -2.30 -1.25 6.63
CA THR A 223 -3.06 -0.03 6.34
C THR A 223 -2.09 1.08 5.99
N ILE A 224 -2.30 1.72 4.84
CA ILE A 224 -1.46 2.82 4.34
C ILE A 224 -2.29 4.08 4.18
N THR A 225 -1.76 5.23 4.56
CA THR A 225 -2.31 6.56 4.25
C THR A 225 -1.19 7.44 3.67
N VAL A 226 -1.46 8.73 3.50
CA VAL A 226 -0.49 9.71 3.00
C VAL A 226 -0.11 10.68 4.10
N HIS A 227 1.19 10.79 4.38
CA HIS A 227 1.75 11.83 5.22
C HIS A 227 2.22 13.00 4.37
N SER A 228 1.79 14.21 4.73
CA SER A 228 2.18 15.44 4.06
C SER A 228 3.21 16.22 4.89
N GLU A 229 4.34 16.58 4.27
CA GLU A 229 5.33 17.51 4.82
C GLU A 229 5.59 18.65 3.82
N GLY A 230 4.92 19.79 4.04
CA GLY A 230 5.02 20.93 3.13
C GLY A 230 4.37 20.63 1.78
N GLN A 231 5.19 20.37 0.76
CA GLN A 231 4.74 19.97 -0.59
C GLN A 231 5.08 18.50 -0.90
N ASP A 232 5.87 17.86 -0.03
CA ASP A 232 6.22 16.46 -0.21
C ASP A 232 5.13 15.58 0.41
N LYS A 233 4.69 14.56 -0.32
CA LYS A 233 3.72 13.57 0.14
C LYS A 233 4.34 12.16 0.12
N TRP A 234 4.09 11.40 1.18
CA TRP A 234 4.75 10.11 1.44
C TRP A 234 3.72 9.05 1.80
N PRO A 235 3.76 7.85 1.19
CA PRO A 235 2.96 6.74 1.69
C PRO A 235 3.50 6.30 3.06
N VAL A 236 2.62 6.26 4.06
CA VAL A 236 2.95 5.82 5.42
C VAL A 236 2.04 4.67 5.81
N GLN A 237 2.64 3.61 6.34
CA GLN A 237 1.89 2.54 6.99
C GLN A 237 1.46 3.02 8.37
N THR A 238 0.19 2.80 8.72
CA THR A 238 -0.38 3.11 10.05
C THR A 238 -0.74 1.86 10.84
N ALA A 239 -0.96 0.72 10.17
CA ALA A 239 -1.19 -0.57 10.80
C ALA A 239 -0.47 -1.70 10.04
N PRO A 240 -0.01 -2.76 10.75
CA PRO A 240 -0.16 -3.00 12.18
C PRO A 240 0.72 -2.09 13.06
N VAL A 241 1.74 -1.47 12.47
CA VAL A 241 2.61 -0.48 13.10
C VAL A 241 2.88 0.67 12.16
N ALA A 242 3.26 1.82 12.71
CA ALA A 242 3.79 2.93 11.95
C ALA A 242 5.08 2.49 11.22
N ALA A 243 5.13 2.63 9.91
CA ALA A 243 6.29 2.28 9.08
C ALA A 243 6.22 2.96 7.71
N TRP A 244 7.26 2.77 6.89
CA TRP A 244 7.22 3.14 5.48
C TRP A 244 6.06 2.44 4.75
N GLY A 245 5.19 3.20 4.09
CA GLY A 245 4.03 2.64 3.37
C GLY A 245 4.38 2.09 1.99
N GLY A 246 5.46 2.54 1.38
CA GLY A 246 5.89 2.06 0.07
C GLY A 246 6.49 0.65 0.09
N LEU A 247 7.01 0.22 -1.05
CA LEU A 247 7.82 -1.00 -1.11
C LEU A 247 9.09 -0.85 -0.27
N CYS A 248 9.38 -1.86 0.55
CA CYS A 248 10.62 -1.96 1.30
C CYS A 248 11.64 -2.71 0.44
N PRO A 249 12.83 -2.13 0.15
CA PRO A 249 13.89 -2.89 -0.48
C PRO A 249 14.21 -4.12 0.38
N GLY A 250 14.68 -5.18 -0.25
CA GLY A 250 15.20 -6.32 0.50
C GLY A 250 16.52 -5.96 1.20
N PRO A 251 16.90 -6.69 2.26
CA PRO A 251 18.18 -6.50 2.93
C PRO A 251 19.34 -6.60 1.93
N ARG A 252 20.33 -5.70 2.07
CA ARG A 252 21.60 -5.80 1.35
C ARG A 252 22.40 -7.01 1.84
N TRP A 253 22.37 -7.21 3.15
CA TRP A 253 23.09 -8.26 3.87
C TRP A 253 22.16 -8.91 4.90
N ASN A 254 22.44 -10.16 5.26
CA ASN A 254 21.67 -10.86 6.30
C ASN A 254 22.06 -10.44 7.73
N GLU A 255 23.02 -9.53 7.87
CA GLU A 255 23.47 -9.01 9.16
C GLU A 255 22.53 -7.94 9.68
N SER A 256 22.29 -7.95 10.99
CA SER A 256 21.46 -6.96 11.66
C SER A 256 22.17 -6.39 12.88
N SER A 257 21.96 -5.11 13.14
CA SER A 257 22.43 -4.42 14.35
C SER A 257 21.26 -4.09 15.28
N PRO A 258 21.45 -3.97 16.60
CA PRO A 258 20.41 -3.45 17.48
C PRO A 258 19.92 -2.06 17.04
N GLY A 259 18.62 -1.78 17.20
CA GLY A 259 18.03 -0.46 16.97
C GLY A 259 18.56 0.58 17.97
N LEU A 260 19.40 1.50 17.50
CA LEU A 260 20.04 2.53 18.35
C LEU A 260 19.68 3.97 17.94
N VAL A 261 18.70 4.15 17.06
CA VAL A 261 18.24 5.47 16.61
C VAL A 261 16.72 5.52 16.59
N ASP A 262 16.17 6.73 16.69
CA ASP A 262 14.76 6.97 16.41
C ASP A 262 14.47 6.75 14.91
N LEU A 263 13.28 6.19 14.64
CA LEU A 263 12.85 5.78 13.32
C LEU A 263 11.45 6.32 13.03
N TRP A 264 11.24 6.78 11.80
CA TRP A 264 10.01 7.43 11.36
C TRP A 264 9.42 6.74 10.12
N ALA A 265 8.10 6.80 9.97
CA ALA A 265 7.38 6.23 8.83
C ALA A 265 7.68 6.96 7.49
N ALA A 266 8.05 8.23 7.54
CA ALA A 266 8.47 9.08 6.42
C ALA A 266 9.73 9.88 6.79
N PRO A 267 10.48 10.46 5.84
CA PRO A 267 11.68 11.24 6.11
C PRO A 267 11.35 12.65 6.63
N ALA A 268 10.57 12.70 7.70
CA ALA A 268 10.03 13.89 8.33
C ALA A 268 9.94 13.66 9.84
N LYS A 269 10.45 14.56 10.68
CA LYS A 269 10.43 14.38 12.15
C LYS A 269 9.03 14.43 12.76
N ASN A 270 8.07 15.01 12.05
CA ASN A 270 6.66 15.04 12.44
C ASN A 270 5.85 13.85 11.89
N SER A 271 6.50 12.94 11.15
CA SER A 271 5.90 11.67 10.73
C SER A 271 5.60 10.79 11.94
N PRO A 272 4.63 9.85 11.84
CA PRO A 272 4.48 8.78 12.82
C PRO A 272 5.81 8.10 13.14
N VAL A 273 6.06 7.89 14.44
CA VAL A 273 7.26 7.22 14.95
C VAL A 273 7.10 5.72 14.79
N THR A 274 8.04 5.10 14.08
CA THR A 274 8.08 3.64 13.87
C THR A 274 8.68 2.94 15.08
N ALA A 275 9.80 3.47 15.58
CA ALA A 275 10.50 2.95 16.76
C ALA A 275 11.32 4.08 17.38
N THR A 276 11.54 3.98 18.69
CA THR A 276 12.44 4.87 19.42
C THR A 276 13.71 4.12 19.83
N GLU A 277 14.75 4.87 20.18
CA GLU A 277 15.96 4.30 20.79
C GLU A 277 15.63 3.46 22.03
N ALA A 278 15.71 2.14 21.91
CA ALA A 278 15.58 1.21 23.03
C ALA A 278 16.46 -0.02 22.79
N PRO A 279 17.17 -0.54 23.81
CA PRO A 279 18.01 -1.73 23.69
C PRO A 279 17.24 -2.98 23.23
N ASP A 280 15.92 -2.96 23.36
CA ASP A 280 15.01 -4.05 23.02
C ASP A 280 14.21 -3.75 21.72
N GLY A 281 14.44 -2.58 21.11
CA GLY A 281 13.60 -1.95 20.07
C GLY A 281 13.63 -2.62 18.69
N GLY A 282 14.32 -3.75 18.54
CA GLY A 282 14.38 -4.54 17.32
C GLY A 282 15.76 -4.58 16.69
N ALA A 283 15.82 -5.19 15.51
CA ALA A 283 17.04 -5.33 14.72
C ALA A 283 16.93 -4.51 13.42
N MET A 284 17.96 -3.72 13.13
CA MET A 284 18.10 -2.89 11.93
C MET A 284 19.02 -3.56 10.91
N PHE A 285 18.75 -3.39 9.63
CA PHE A 285 19.59 -3.88 8.55
C PHE A 285 19.69 -2.88 7.39
N GLU A 286 20.85 -2.87 6.73
CA GLU A 286 21.07 -2.06 5.55
C GLU A 286 20.22 -2.59 4.40
N GLN A 287 19.65 -1.66 3.63
CA GLN A 287 18.81 -1.97 2.48
C GLN A 287 19.61 -2.03 1.19
N LYS A 288 19.13 -2.83 0.23
CA LYS A 288 19.63 -2.77 -1.14
C LYS A 288 19.49 -1.35 -1.69
N ASP A 289 20.41 -0.98 -2.57
CA ASP A 289 20.40 0.32 -3.23
C ASP A 289 19.06 0.53 -3.94
N ALA A 290 18.36 1.61 -3.56
CA ALA A 290 17.07 2.01 -4.11
C ALA A 290 17.10 3.51 -4.43
N PRO A 291 17.54 3.92 -5.64
CA PRO A 291 17.67 5.31 -6.03
C PRO A 291 16.41 6.16 -5.80
N LEU A 292 15.22 5.57 -5.95
CA LEU A 292 13.93 6.22 -5.68
C LEU A 292 13.81 6.71 -4.23
N LEU A 293 14.41 5.99 -3.29
CA LEU A 293 14.28 6.17 -1.85
C LEU A 293 15.46 6.97 -1.25
N GLN A 294 16.20 7.69 -2.09
CA GLN A 294 17.24 8.60 -1.63
C GLN A 294 16.64 9.94 -1.22
N ARG A 295 17.01 10.43 -0.04
CA ARG A 295 16.66 11.74 0.49
C ARG A 295 17.81 12.34 1.28
N ASP A 296 18.06 13.64 1.08
CA ASP A 296 19.13 14.34 1.78
C ASP A 296 18.88 14.36 3.29
N GLY A 297 19.90 14.03 4.08
CA GLY A 297 19.81 13.96 5.55
C GLY A 297 19.08 12.74 6.11
N TRP A 298 18.51 11.87 5.26
CA TRP A 298 17.75 10.70 5.67
C TRP A 298 18.28 9.41 5.05
N LEU A 299 18.07 8.29 5.73
CA LEU A 299 18.40 6.94 5.28
C LEU A 299 17.19 6.03 5.50
N LEU A 300 16.79 5.28 4.47
CA LEU A 300 15.82 4.20 4.64
C LEU A 300 16.54 2.96 5.17
N ILE A 301 16.04 2.39 6.26
CA ILE A 301 16.61 1.24 6.96
C ILE A 301 15.53 0.16 7.08
N GLY A 302 15.95 -1.10 7.01
CA GLY A 302 15.10 -2.22 7.32
C GLY A 302 15.04 -2.51 8.80
N VAL A 303 13.85 -2.82 9.31
CA VAL A 303 13.63 -3.05 10.74
C VAL A 303 12.88 -4.35 10.97
N LYS A 304 13.25 -5.05 12.03
CA LYS A 304 12.51 -6.17 12.63
C LYS A 304 12.12 -5.74 14.03
N LEU A 305 10.86 -5.37 14.24
CA LEU A 305 10.41 -4.90 15.54
C LEU A 305 10.11 -6.09 16.45
N SER A 306 10.62 -6.03 17.69
CA SER A 306 10.39 -7.05 18.71
C SER A 306 8.90 -7.23 18.96
N GLY A 307 8.43 -8.48 19.04
CA GLY A 307 7.01 -8.79 19.28
C GLY A 307 6.11 -8.74 18.04
N MET A 308 6.62 -8.32 16.88
CA MET A 308 5.90 -8.42 15.61
C MET A 308 6.18 -9.74 14.92
N ALA A 309 5.61 -10.82 15.43
CA ALA A 309 5.51 -12.05 14.66
C ALA A 309 4.20 -12.03 13.87
N ASN A 310 4.25 -12.41 12.60
CA ASN A 310 3.03 -12.71 11.86
C ASN A 310 2.33 -13.95 12.46
N GLU A 311 1.17 -14.33 11.91
CA GLU A 311 0.39 -15.48 12.37
C GLU A 311 1.20 -16.80 12.37
N GLN A 312 2.29 -16.85 11.58
CA GLN A 312 3.21 -17.97 11.45
C GLN A 312 4.42 -17.89 12.40
N GLY A 313 4.49 -16.91 13.29
CA GLY A 313 5.61 -16.75 14.22
C GLY A 313 6.86 -16.10 13.60
N VAL A 314 6.80 -15.66 12.33
CA VAL A 314 7.94 -15.06 11.63
C VAL A 314 7.95 -13.55 11.87
N THR A 315 9.08 -13.02 12.30
CA THR A 315 9.22 -11.58 12.49
C THR A 315 9.12 -10.85 11.16
N GLU A 316 8.09 -10.03 11.02
CA GLU A 316 7.84 -9.27 9.80
C GLU A 316 8.90 -8.18 9.62
N MET A 317 9.40 -8.05 8.40
CA MET A 317 10.35 -7.01 8.04
C MET A 317 9.58 -5.78 7.55
N GLU A 318 9.91 -4.64 8.13
CA GLU A 318 9.40 -3.33 7.71
C GLU A 318 10.56 -2.42 7.30
N CYS A 319 10.21 -1.29 6.69
CA CYS A 319 11.15 -0.21 6.43
C CYS A 319 10.78 1.02 7.25
N ALA A 320 11.78 1.80 7.64
CA ALA A 320 11.60 3.08 8.30
C ALA A 320 12.73 4.04 7.91
N TRP A 321 12.55 5.32 8.19
CA TRP A 321 13.51 6.37 7.93
C TRP A 321 14.27 6.73 9.19
N ALA A 322 15.59 6.84 9.09
CA ALA A 322 16.48 7.37 10.12
C ALA A 322 17.15 8.66 9.64
N LEU A 323 17.52 9.52 10.58
CA LEU A 323 18.40 10.66 10.29
C LEU A 323 19.85 10.18 10.13
N LYS A 324 20.56 10.77 9.18
CA LYS A 324 21.99 10.52 8.94
C LYS A 324 22.89 11.21 9.97
#